data_AF-A0AA96C7H2-F1
#
_entry.id   AF-A0AA96C7H2-F1
#
_cell.length_a   1.000
_cell.length_b   1.000
_cell.length_c   1.000
_cell.angle_alpha   90.00
_cell.angle_beta   90.00
_cell.angle_gamma   90.00
#
_symmetry.space_group_name_H-M   'P 1'
#
loop_
_entity.id
_entity.type
_entity.pdbx_description
1 polymer ?
#
loop_
_entity_poly.entity_id
_entity_poly.type
_entity_poly.pdbx_seq_one_letter_code
_entity_poly.pdbx_strand_id
1 'polypeptide(L)'
;MITFWSRKIEQGDHSKSDLCADLISLRQPPQRVSETLRGLKKGSLLLDDPLQDDLPHYVRGDLIVDEKGNIKPNWIVPFGLLPKGAKPWLREFKKEASDLLTNYIRVMRWRQAASGTHRPFGMVGFYWSDDGGTWNNVPTEYQVFARQSQGFDMRPDALAATADLIAANALEPFAHELIREAGHLASNAPRSALLIAFSALETGLKAHVAYLLKGSETLLAKLPSPPVNTLLSEVIPELHSRAGIKTEHVPLAKPAREYLTKWVTQRNQVAHGVKQTVDGEDLNELIRFVSDILYVLDACRGKEWALAHLRSGHFSA
;
A
#
# COMPACT_ATOMS: atom_id res chain seq x y z
N MET A 1 10.55 15.83 24.79
CA MET A 1 10.42 15.11 23.50
C MET A 1 9.87 13.72 23.81
N ILE A 2 8.77 13.31 23.17
CA ILE A 2 8.20 11.96 23.32
C ILE A 2 8.38 11.25 21.99
N THR A 3 9.13 10.15 22.00
CA THR A 3 9.37 9.34 20.80
C THR A 3 8.34 8.22 20.75
N PHE A 4 7.65 8.09 19.63
CA PHE A 4 6.67 7.02 19.40
C PHE A 4 7.29 5.94 18.52
N TRP A 5 7.04 4.68 18.88
CA TRP A 5 7.60 3.52 18.20
C TRP A 5 6.45 2.68 17.64
N SER A 6 6.58 2.25 16.38
CA SER A 6 5.69 1.23 15.81
C SER A 6 6.52 -0.03 15.53
N ARG A 7 6.03 -1.19 15.99
CA ARG A 7 6.64 -2.50 15.74
C ARG A 7 5.58 -3.44 15.15
N LYS A 8 5.92 -4.16 14.08
CA LYS A 8 5.14 -5.31 13.64
C LYS A 8 5.40 -6.46 14.60
N ILE A 9 4.38 -6.94 15.32
CA ILE A 9 4.47 -8.18 16.09
C ILE A 9 4.07 -9.29 15.12
N GLU A 10 5.05 -10.01 14.57
CA GLU A 10 4.79 -11.33 14.02
C GLU A 10 4.81 -12.33 15.18
N GLN A 11 3.72 -13.10 15.32
CA GLN A 11 3.71 -14.21 16.27
C GLN A 11 4.62 -15.31 15.74
N GLY A 12 5.63 -15.67 16.53
CA GLY A 12 6.46 -16.85 16.29
C GLY A 12 7.88 -16.50 15.85
N ASP A 13 8.77 -16.54 16.83
CA ASP A 13 10.19 -16.86 16.70
C ASP A 13 11.20 -15.80 16.19
N HIS A 14 12.39 -15.91 16.76
CA HIS A 14 13.50 -14.97 16.76
C HIS A 14 14.23 -14.84 15.41
N SER A 15 13.59 -14.26 14.40
CA SER A 15 14.32 -13.78 13.22
C SER A 15 14.07 -12.29 12.96
N LYS A 16 15.19 -11.56 12.92
CA LYS A 16 15.29 -10.12 12.68
C LYS A 16 14.59 -9.75 11.36
N SER A 17 13.39 -9.21 11.44
CA SER A 17 12.83 -8.36 10.38
C SER A 17 12.32 -7.07 11.03
N ASP A 18 13.28 -6.31 11.56
CA ASP A 18 13.04 -5.00 12.15
C ASP A 18 12.75 -3.99 11.03
N LEU A 19 11.52 -3.99 10.50
CA LEU A 19 10.98 -2.80 9.86
C LEU A 19 10.69 -1.77 10.97
N CYS A 20 11.76 -1.19 11.51
CA CYS A 20 11.70 -0.12 12.49
C CYS A 20 11.57 1.21 11.74
N ALA A 21 10.36 1.75 11.69
CA ALA A 21 10.16 3.14 11.31
C ALA A 21 10.13 3.98 12.59
N ASP A 22 11.17 4.79 12.79
CA ASP A 22 11.19 5.81 13.83
C ASP A 22 10.33 6.98 13.38
N LEU A 23 9.08 7.03 13.86
CA LEU A 23 8.26 8.21 13.69
C LEU A 23 8.61 9.22 14.78
N ILE A 24 9.63 10.03 14.52
CA ILE A 24 9.98 11.15 15.40
C ILE A 24 9.01 12.30 15.14
N SER A 25 7.96 12.36 15.97
CA SER A 25 7.11 13.55 16.01
C SER A 25 7.84 14.68 16.72
N LEU A 26 8.20 15.73 15.98
CA LEU A 26 8.75 16.96 16.54
C LEU A 26 7.69 17.84 17.23
N ARG A 27 6.40 17.45 17.17
CA ARG A 27 5.33 18.18 17.86
C ARG A 27 5.47 18.01 19.36
N GLN A 28 5.55 19.12 20.07
CA GLN A 28 5.42 19.10 21.52
C GLN A 28 3.96 18.78 21.88
N PRO A 29 3.70 17.67 22.59
CA PRO A 29 2.33 17.37 23.01
C PRO A 29 1.86 18.42 24.02
N PRO A 30 0.57 18.80 23.99
CA PRO A 30 0.00 19.64 25.03
C PRO A 30 0.29 19.11 26.42
N GLN A 31 0.36 19.99 27.43
CA GLN A 31 0.69 19.62 28.80
C GLN A 31 -0.20 18.47 29.31
N ARG A 32 -1.51 18.55 29.10
CA ARG A 32 -2.48 17.51 29.49
C ARG A 32 -2.18 16.15 28.86
N VAL A 33 -1.77 16.11 27.60
CA VAL A 33 -1.36 14.87 26.90
C VAL A 33 -0.07 14.34 27.53
N SER A 34 0.91 15.22 27.77
CA SER A 34 2.17 14.85 28.41
C SER A 34 1.99 14.25 29.81
N GLU A 35 1.12 14.86 30.62
CA GLU A 35 0.74 14.37 31.95
C GLU A 35 0.03 13.02 31.87
N THR A 36 -0.92 12.89 30.93
CA THR A 36 -1.62 11.61 30.66
C THR A 36 -0.62 10.50 30.36
N LEU A 37 0.28 10.71 29.38
CA LEU A 37 1.27 9.72 28.97
C LEU A 37 2.25 9.37 30.10
N ARG A 38 2.65 10.37 30.91
CA ARG A 38 3.48 10.15 32.11
C ARG A 38 2.75 9.33 33.17
N GLY A 39 1.46 9.57 33.39
CA GLY A 39 0.61 8.77 34.26
C GLY A 39 0.56 7.33 33.79
N LEU A 40 0.23 7.11 32.51
CA LEU A 40 0.13 5.76 31.95
C LEU A 40 1.42 4.96 32.13
N LYS A 41 2.58 5.61 31.93
CA LYS A 41 3.90 4.98 32.18
C LYS A 41 4.10 4.57 33.64
N LYS A 42 3.49 5.27 34.59
CA LYS A 42 3.53 4.99 36.03
C LYS A 42 2.40 4.06 36.49
N GLY A 43 1.56 3.57 35.57
CA GLY A 43 0.40 2.75 35.91
C GLY A 43 -0.76 3.55 36.51
N SER A 44 -0.88 4.85 36.18
CA SER A 44 -2.04 5.66 36.57
C SER A 44 -2.71 6.37 35.38
N LEU A 45 -4.03 6.44 35.42
CA LEU A 45 -4.85 7.18 34.50
C LEU A 45 -5.11 8.56 35.09
N LEU A 46 -4.78 9.61 34.33
CA LEU A 46 -5.18 10.96 34.70
C LEU A 46 -6.71 11.04 34.60
N LEU A 47 -7.37 11.57 35.63
CA LEU A 47 -8.82 11.68 35.67
C LEU A 47 -9.26 13.07 35.19
N ASP A 48 -10.41 13.14 34.56
CA ASP A 48 -11.07 14.41 34.24
C ASP A 48 -11.87 14.92 35.43
N ASP A 49 -12.19 16.22 35.41
CA ASP A 49 -13.15 16.85 36.32
C ASP A 49 -14.32 17.39 35.47
N PRO A 50 -15.56 16.89 35.66
CA PRO A 50 -15.94 15.81 36.57
C PRO A 50 -15.34 14.45 36.16
N LEU A 51 -15.29 13.54 37.15
CA LEU A 51 -14.80 12.17 37.00
C LEU A 51 -15.43 11.47 35.79
N GLN A 52 -14.68 10.57 35.18
CA GLN A 52 -15.16 9.79 34.05
C GLN A 52 -16.22 8.80 34.51
N ASP A 53 -17.40 8.84 33.89
CA ASP A 53 -18.55 7.98 34.22
C ASP A 53 -18.27 6.47 34.03
N ASP A 54 -17.19 6.14 33.30
CA ASP A 54 -16.81 4.77 32.93
C ASP A 54 -15.84 4.09 33.95
N LEU A 55 -15.61 4.72 35.12
CA LEU A 55 -14.78 4.17 36.20
C LEU A 55 -15.63 3.75 37.41
N PRO A 56 -15.29 2.63 38.10
CA PRO A 56 -14.20 1.71 37.81
C PRO A 56 -14.44 0.86 36.55
N HIS A 57 -13.37 0.52 35.83
CA HIS A 57 -13.45 -0.23 34.59
C HIS A 57 -13.05 -1.69 34.75
N TYR A 58 -13.91 -2.60 34.28
CA TYR A 58 -13.71 -4.03 34.32
C TYR A 58 -13.62 -4.63 32.91
N VAL A 59 -12.75 -5.63 32.74
CA VAL A 59 -12.69 -6.45 31.53
C VAL A 59 -12.82 -7.91 31.94
N ARG A 60 -13.89 -8.58 31.47
CA ARG A 60 -14.18 -10.00 31.80
C ARG A 60 -14.19 -10.30 33.31
N GLY A 61 -14.70 -9.35 34.11
CA GLY A 61 -14.77 -9.47 35.58
C GLY A 61 -13.52 -9.02 36.34
N ASP A 62 -12.40 -8.78 35.65
CA ASP A 62 -11.18 -8.24 36.26
C ASP A 62 -11.22 -6.71 36.35
N LEU A 63 -10.93 -6.15 37.53
CA LEU A 63 -10.75 -4.71 37.71
C LEU A 63 -9.46 -4.26 37.01
N ILE A 64 -9.59 -3.47 35.95
CA ILE A 64 -8.47 -2.99 35.13
C ILE A 64 -8.06 -1.57 35.50
N VAL A 65 -9.04 -0.71 35.77
CA VAL A 65 -8.81 0.66 36.24
C VAL A 65 -9.75 0.93 37.41
N ASP A 66 -9.21 1.31 38.56
CA ASP A 66 -10.02 1.66 39.72
C ASP A 66 -10.57 3.10 39.66
N GLU A 67 -11.43 3.46 40.62
CA GLU A 67 -12.02 4.81 40.75
C GLU A 67 -10.98 5.92 40.92
N LYS A 68 -9.77 5.58 41.38
CA LYS A 68 -8.65 6.50 41.56
C LYS A 68 -7.75 6.57 40.33
N GLY A 69 -8.08 5.83 39.27
CA GLY A 69 -7.32 5.74 38.04
C GLY A 69 -6.11 4.81 38.11
N ASN A 70 -5.93 3.99 39.15
CA ASN A 70 -4.82 3.03 39.17
C ASN A 70 -5.06 1.92 38.15
N ILE A 71 -4.05 1.61 37.35
CA ILE A 71 -4.11 0.64 36.28
C ILE A 71 -3.50 -0.68 36.76
N LYS A 72 -4.22 -1.79 36.55
CA LYS A 72 -3.71 -3.13 36.84
C LYS A 72 -2.40 -3.37 36.07
N PRO A 73 -1.34 -3.90 36.71
CA PRO A 73 -0.07 -4.18 36.03
C PRO A 73 -0.24 -5.04 34.77
N ASN A 74 0.54 -4.77 33.73
CA ASN A 74 0.51 -5.45 32.42
C ASN A 74 -0.78 -5.25 31.59
N TRP A 75 -1.69 -4.37 32.01
CA TRP A 75 -2.85 -3.99 31.21
C TRP A 75 -2.64 -2.67 30.47
N ILE A 76 -3.26 -2.59 29.28
CA ILE A 76 -3.31 -1.37 28.48
C ILE A 76 -4.67 -0.72 28.71
N VAL A 77 -4.65 0.59 29.02
CA VAL A 77 -5.89 1.36 29.19
C VAL A 77 -6.62 1.47 27.84
N PRO A 78 -7.90 1.06 27.76
CA PRO A 78 -8.72 1.30 26.58
C PRO A 78 -8.74 2.78 26.20
N PHE A 79 -8.64 3.10 24.91
CA PHE A 79 -8.62 4.48 24.43
C PHE A 79 -9.87 5.28 24.88
N GLY A 80 -11.00 4.60 25.07
CA GLY A 80 -12.25 5.15 25.59
C GLY A 80 -12.14 5.75 27.00
N LEU A 81 -11.18 5.32 27.82
CA LEU A 81 -10.98 5.82 29.18
C LEU A 81 -9.98 6.98 29.26
N LEU A 82 -9.33 7.36 28.16
CA LEU A 82 -8.38 8.47 28.21
C LEU A 82 -9.08 9.81 28.54
N PRO A 83 -8.40 10.77 29.18
CA PRO A 83 -8.90 12.11 29.39
C PRO A 83 -9.49 12.74 28.13
N LYS A 84 -10.64 13.40 28.25
CA LYS A 84 -11.31 14.15 27.17
C LYS A 84 -10.34 15.14 26.53
N GLY A 85 -9.47 15.78 27.31
CA GLY A 85 -8.44 16.69 26.81
C GLY A 85 -7.27 16.04 26.08
N ALA A 86 -7.04 14.72 26.25
CA ALA A 86 -5.96 13.98 25.59
C ALA A 86 -6.44 13.21 24.35
N LYS A 87 -7.70 12.75 24.34
CA LYS A 87 -8.27 11.93 23.26
C LYS A 87 -8.15 12.53 21.86
N PRO A 88 -8.54 13.81 21.59
CA PRO A 88 -8.50 14.35 20.23
C PRO A 88 -7.09 14.36 19.66
N TRP A 89 -6.13 14.86 20.45
CA TRP A 89 -4.72 14.94 20.04
C TRP A 89 -4.13 13.55 19.78
N LEU A 90 -4.36 12.58 20.68
CA LEU A 90 -3.85 11.21 20.50
C LEU A 90 -4.49 10.50 19.32
N ARG A 91 -5.77 10.76 19.03
CA ARG A 91 -6.47 10.21 17.86
C ARG A 91 -5.91 10.78 16.56
N GLU A 92 -5.74 12.10 16.52
CA GLU A 92 -5.14 12.81 15.38
C GLU A 92 -3.72 12.33 15.15
N PHE A 93 -2.89 12.32 16.19
CA PHE A 93 -1.53 11.79 16.13
C PHE A 93 -1.47 10.34 15.63
N LYS A 94 -2.34 9.45 16.15
CA LYS A 94 -2.40 8.05 15.68
C LYS A 94 -2.76 7.97 14.20
N LYS A 95 -3.71 8.80 13.74
CA LYS A 95 -4.11 8.85 12.34
C LYS A 95 -2.95 9.34 11.47
N GLU A 96 -2.36 10.48 11.80
CA GLU A 96 -1.20 11.04 11.09
C GLU A 96 -0.04 10.03 11.04
N ALA A 97 0.28 9.40 12.17
CA ALA A 97 1.32 8.37 12.25
C ALA A 97 1.03 7.17 11.36
N SER A 98 -0.21 6.68 11.38
CA SER A 98 -0.66 5.58 10.54
C SER A 98 -0.60 5.92 9.05
N ASP A 99 -1.02 7.13 8.68
CA ASP A 99 -1.01 7.62 7.31
C ASP A 99 0.45 7.77 6.81
N LEU A 100 1.33 8.35 7.63
CA LEU A 100 2.75 8.49 7.33
C LEU A 100 3.44 7.13 7.16
N LEU A 101 3.19 6.19 8.08
CA LEU A 101 3.76 4.85 7.99
C LEU A 101 3.24 4.10 6.76
N THR A 102 1.94 4.24 6.46
CA THR A 102 1.33 3.66 5.26
C THR A 102 1.97 4.23 4.00
N ASN A 103 2.16 5.54 3.93
CA ASN A 103 2.81 6.21 2.82
C ASN A 103 4.27 5.78 2.67
N TYR A 104 5.00 5.69 3.79
CA TYR A 104 6.38 5.21 3.79
C TYR A 104 6.49 3.81 3.16
N ILE A 105 5.66 2.88 3.62
CA ILE A 105 5.67 1.51 3.09
C ILE A 105 5.25 1.47 1.62
N ARG A 106 4.25 2.27 1.21
CA ARG A 106 3.83 2.38 -0.20
C ARG A 106 4.97 2.88 -1.10
N VAL A 107 5.64 3.97 -0.70
CA VAL A 107 6.78 4.52 -1.46
C VAL A 107 7.94 3.51 -1.49
N MET A 108 8.23 2.85 -0.37
CA MET A 108 9.25 1.80 -0.33
C MET A 108 8.94 0.64 -1.28
N ARG A 109 7.67 0.20 -1.31
CA ARG A 109 7.20 -0.85 -2.21
C ARG A 109 7.30 -0.47 -3.67
N TRP A 110 6.91 0.75 -4.01
CA TRP A 110 7.05 1.29 -5.35
C TRP A 110 8.53 1.39 -5.76
N ARG A 111 9.36 1.97 -4.89
CA ARG A 111 10.79 2.16 -5.16
C ARG A 111 11.56 0.86 -5.36
N GLN A 112 11.19 -0.19 -4.63
CA GLN A 112 11.93 -1.46 -4.60
C GLN A 112 11.23 -2.59 -5.38
N ALA A 113 10.08 -2.32 -6.01
CA ALA A 113 9.20 -3.33 -6.58
C ALA A 113 8.85 -4.49 -5.62
N ALA A 114 8.89 -4.24 -4.31
CA ALA A 114 8.69 -5.26 -3.29
C ALA A 114 7.29 -5.89 -3.41
N SER A 115 7.22 -7.20 -3.22
CA SER A 115 5.98 -7.98 -3.29
C SER A 115 5.13 -7.79 -2.03
N GLY A 116 3.80 -7.88 -2.16
CA GLY A 116 2.89 -7.81 -1.02
C GLY A 116 1.46 -7.40 -1.40
N THR A 117 0.54 -7.58 -0.46
CA THR A 117 -0.88 -7.17 -0.61
C THR A 117 -0.99 -5.66 -0.77
N HIS A 118 -1.99 -5.16 -1.50
CA HIS A 118 -2.26 -3.71 -1.63
C HIS A 118 -2.57 -3.03 -0.27
N ARG A 119 -2.90 -3.81 0.77
CA ARG A 119 -3.07 -3.36 2.16
C ARG A 119 -1.85 -3.78 3.00
N PRO A 120 -0.82 -2.92 3.18
CA PRO A 120 0.41 -3.29 3.90
C PRO A 120 0.19 -3.80 5.33
N PHE A 121 -0.92 -3.44 5.96
CA PHE A 121 -1.30 -3.86 7.32
C PHE A 121 -2.54 -4.77 7.36
N GLY A 122 -2.97 -5.30 6.22
CA GLY A 122 -4.12 -6.20 6.17
C GLY A 122 -3.72 -7.62 6.56
N MET A 123 -4.12 -8.07 7.75
CA MET A 123 -4.12 -9.48 8.10
C MET A 123 -5.53 -9.83 8.58
N VAL A 124 -6.22 -10.70 7.84
CA VAL A 124 -7.37 -11.45 8.37
C VAL A 124 -7.16 -12.89 7.94
N GLY A 125 -6.56 -13.70 8.81
CA GLY A 125 -6.72 -15.15 8.73
C GLY A 125 -8.13 -15.50 9.17
N PHE A 126 -8.75 -16.46 8.51
CA PHE A 126 -9.97 -17.08 9.02
C PHE A 126 -9.56 -18.21 9.94
N TYR A 127 -9.95 -18.10 11.20
CA TYR A 127 -9.72 -19.09 12.24
C TYR A 127 -11.04 -19.72 12.64
N TRP A 128 -11.03 -21.00 12.96
CA TRP A 128 -12.17 -21.72 13.50
C TRP A 128 -11.77 -22.44 14.79
N SER A 129 -12.73 -22.61 15.69
CA SER A 129 -12.55 -23.29 16.98
C SER A 129 -13.87 -24.00 17.30
N ASP A 130 -13.77 -25.25 17.74
CA ASP A 130 -14.90 -26.08 18.18
C ASP A 130 -15.10 -26.06 19.70
N ASP A 131 -14.07 -25.64 20.45
CA ASP A 131 -14.03 -25.57 21.91
C ASP A 131 -14.00 -24.12 22.45
N GLY A 132 -13.85 -23.12 21.57
CA GLY A 132 -13.65 -21.71 21.93
C GLY A 132 -12.28 -21.37 22.52
N GLY A 133 -11.40 -22.36 22.72
CA GLY A 133 -10.08 -22.22 23.36
C GLY A 133 -8.91 -22.45 22.39
N THR A 134 -9.08 -23.34 21.42
CA THR A 134 -8.08 -23.72 20.42
C THR A 134 -8.51 -23.24 19.05
N TRP A 135 -7.72 -22.35 18.44
CA TRP A 135 -8.06 -21.72 17.16
C TRP A 135 -7.20 -22.29 16.04
N ASN A 136 -7.85 -22.94 15.08
CA ASN A 136 -7.25 -23.57 13.91
C ASN A 136 -7.41 -22.68 12.68
N ASN A 137 -6.44 -22.66 11.76
CA ASN A 137 -6.64 -22.02 10.46
C ASN A 137 -7.71 -22.78 9.66
N VAL A 138 -8.59 -22.06 8.97
CA VAL A 138 -9.54 -22.66 8.03
C VAL A 138 -8.77 -23.26 6.84
N PRO A 139 -8.92 -24.56 6.53
CA PRO A 139 -8.31 -25.17 5.36
C PRO A 139 -8.78 -24.44 4.10
N THR A 140 -7.86 -23.89 3.34
CA THR A 140 -8.10 -23.27 2.04
C THR A 140 -7.40 -24.10 0.97
N GLU A 141 -7.96 -24.21 -0.23
CA GLU A 141 -7.26 -24.81 -1.37
C GLU A 141 -5.98 -24.03 -1.64
N TYR A 142 -4.82 -24.62 -1.31
CA TYR A 142 -3.52 -24.02 -1.60
C TYR A 142 -3.17 -24.26 -3.07
N GLN A 143 -3.31 -23.23 -3.90
CA GLN A 143 -2.43 -23.11 -5.06
C GLN A 143 -1.08 -22.58 -4.56
N VAL A 144 -0.13 -23.49 -4.30
CA VAL A 144 1.26 -23.12 -4.01
C VAL A 144 1.90 -22.64 -5.30
N PHE A 145 1.79 -21.34 -5.58
CA PHE A 145 2.73 -20.69 -6.48
C PHE A 145 4.00 -20.42 -5.70
N ALA A 146 5.11 -21.05 -6.07
CA ALA A 146 6.45 -20.63 -5.65
C ALA A 146 6.73 -19.25 -6.25
N ARG A 147 6.21 -18.18 -5.64
CA ARG A 147 6.67 -16.83 -5.90
C ARG A 147 7.90 -16.60 -5.04
N GLN A 148 9.03 -16.32 -5.67
CA GLN A 148 10.10 -15.61 -4.96
C GLN A 148 9.53 -14.24 -4.58
N SER A 149 9.04 -14.11 -3.35
CA SER A 149 8.59 -12.83 -2.83
C SER A 149 9.79 -11.91 -2.76
N GLN A 150 9.77 -10.83 -3.54
CA GLN A 150 10.78 -9.79 -3.41
C GLN A 150 10.48 -9.05 -2.11
N GLY A 151 11.22 -9.37 -1.06
CA GLY A 151 11.15 -8.69 0.23
C GLY A 151 11.62 -7.24 0.12
N PHE A 152 11.54 -6.53 1.24
CA PHE A 152 12.17 -5.22 1.35
C PHE A 152 13.69 -5.35 1.44
N ASP A 153 14.39 -4.56 0.65
CA ASP A 153 15.81 -4.32 0.86
C ASP A 153 15.98 -3.35 2.02
N MET A 154 16.53 -3.86 3.12
CA MET A 154 16.74 -3.15 4.38
C MET A 154 18.13 -2.50 4.47
N ARG A 155 18.93 -2.54 3.40
CA ARG A 155 20.24 -1.88 3.38
C ARG A 155 20.09 -0.34 3.49
N PRO A 156 21.02 0.36 4.16
CA PRO A 156 20.90 1.81 4.40
C PRO A 156 20.72 2.67 3.15
N ASP A 157 21.36 2.29 2.04
CA ASP A 157 21.24 2.95 0.74
C ASP A 157 19.82 2.82 0.14
N ALA A 158 19.20 1.64 0.23
CA ALA A 158 17.84 1.40 -0.22
C ALA A 158 16.79 2.15 0.63
N LEU A 159 17.04 2.27 1.94
CA LEU A 159 16.22 3.08 2.85
C LEU A 159 16.40 4.58 2.59
N ALA A 160 17.63 5.06 2.40
CA ALA A 160 17.91 6.45 2.08
C ALA A 160 17.22 6.88 0.76
N ALA A 161 17.31 6.07 -0.30
CA ALA A 161 16.63 6.36 -1.56
C ALA A 161 15.10 6.43 -1.43
N THR A 162 14.51 5.69 -0.48
CA THR A 162 13.08 5.78 -0.14
C THR A 162 12.79 7.06 0.63
N ALA A 163 13.63 7.42 1.60
CA ALA A 163 13.51 8.65 2.37
C ALA A 163 13.60 9.89 1.47
N ASP A 164 14.48 9.90 0.46
CA ASP A 164 14.60 10.99 -0.52
C ASP A 164 13.30 11.21 -1.30
N LEU A 165 12.61 10.13 -1.69
CA LEU A 165 11.31 10.22 -2.36
C LEU A 165 10.24 10.81 -1.44
N ILE A 166 10.23 10.42 -0.16
CA ILE A 166 9.28 10.93 0.83
C ILE A 166 9.57 12.40 1.14
N ALA A 167 10.83 12.79 1.27
CA ALA A 167 11.25 14.17 1.45
C ALA A 167 10.84 15.05 0.25
N ALA A 168 10.85 14.48 -0.95
CA ALA A 168 10.31 15.10 -2.17
C ALA A 168 8.77 15.06 -2.27
N ASN A 169 8.08 14.64 -1.20
CA ASN A 169 6.63 14.47 -1.13
C ASN A 169 6.06 13.57 -2.25
N ALA A 170 6.85 12.59 -2.70
CA ALA A 170 6.39 11.61 -3.66
C ALA A 170 5.48 10.57 -2.97
N LEU A 171 4.46 10.13 -3.69
CA LEU A 171 3.58 9.04 -3.29
C LEU A 171 3.72 7.89 -4.30
N GLU A 172 3.42 6.67 -3.87
CA GLU A 172 3.23 5.56 -4.82
C GLU A 172 2.13 5.97 -5.81
N PRO A 173 2.38 5.93 -7.13
CA PRO A 173 1.35 6.24 -8.11
C PRO A 173 0.20 5.23 -8.01
N PHE A 174 -1.04 5.72 -8.08
CA PHE A 174 -2.24 4.87 -7.92
C PHE A 174 -2.29 3.68 -8.89
N ALA A 175 -1.74 3.83 -10.09
CA ALA A 175 -1.62 2.73 -11.05
C ALA A 175 -0.80 1.54 -10.51
N HIS A 176 0.24 1.79 -9.71
CA HIS A 176 1.03 0.75 -9.05
C HIS A 176 0.25 0.08 -7.92
N GLU A 177 -0.60 0.81 -7.20
CA GLU A 177 -1.51 0.20 -6.22
C GLU A 177 -2.50 -0.76 -6.90
N LEU A 178 -3.12 -0.32 -8.01
CA LEU A 178 -4.09 -1.11 -8.77
C LEU A 178 -3.46 -2.38 -9.36
N ILE A 179 -2.24 -2.30 -9.91
CA ILE A 179 -1.62 -3.51 -10.48
C ILE A 179 -1.28 -4.55 -9.41
N ARG A 180 -0.96 -4.11 -8.19
CA ARG A 180 -0.78 -5.01 -7.03
C ARG A 180 -2.11 -5.63 -6.59
N GLU A 181 -3.19 -4.85 -6.60
CA GLU A 181 -4.53 -5.36 -6.33
C GLU A 181 -4.94 -6.43 -7.36
N ALA A 182 -4.70 -6.19 -8.65
CA ALA A 182 -4.89 -7.21 -9.68
C ALA A 182 -4.06 -8.47 -9.39
N GLY A 183 -2.79 -8.31 -9.00
CA GLY A 183 -1.91 -9.41 -8.61
C GLY A 183 -2.43 -10.23 -7.42
N HIS A 184 -3.08 -9.58 -6.45
CA HIS A 184 -3.70 -10.26 -5.31
C HIS A 184 -4.97 -11.03 -5.69
N LEU A 185 -5.73 -10.50 -6.65
CA LEU A 185 -6.98 -11.10 -7.12
C LEU A 185 -6.79 -12.19 -8.18
N ALA A 186 -5.62 -12.28 -8.82
CA ALA A 186 -5.40 -13.12 -9.99
C ALA A 186 -5.79 -14.60 -9.78
N SER A 187 -5.52 -15.18 -8.61
CA SER A 187 -5.84 -16.58 -8.30
C SER A 187 -7.31 -16.80 -7.93
N ASN A 188 -7.95 -15.84 -7.26
CA ASN A 188 -9.29 -16.02 -6.67
C ASN A 188 -10.42 -15.40 -7.51
N ALA A 189 -10.09 -14.37 -8.30
CA ALA A 189 -11.03 -13.59 -9.09
C ALA A 189 -10.36 -13.10 -10.40
N PRO A 190 -9.96 -14.01 -11.31
CA PRO A 190 -9.14 -13.68 -12.48
C PRO A 190 -9.82 -12.69 -13.45
N ARG A 191 -11.16 -12.70 -13.55
CA ARG A 191 -11.91 -11.68 -14.32
C ARG A 191 -11.75 -10.28 -13.73
N SER A 192 -11.94 -10.15 -12.42
CA SER A 192 -11.80 -8.87 -11.72
C SER A 192 -10.35 -8.39 -11.78
N ALA A 193 -9.39 -9.30 -11.59
CA ALA A 193 -7.97 -9.01 -11.73
C ALA A 193 -7.62 -8.50 -13.14
N LEU A 194 -8.16 -9.09 -14.20
CA LEU A 194 -7.99 -8.59 -15.57
C LEU A 194 -8.52 -7.16 -15.74
N LEU A 195 -9.74 -6.87 -15.25
CA LEU A 195 -10.32 -5.53 -15.34
C LEU A 195 -9.52 -4.50 -14.53
N ILE A 196 -9.03 -4.88 -13.36
CA ILE A 196 -8.21 -4.01 -12.50
C ILE A 196 -6.82 -3.79 -13.11
N ALA A 197 -6.20 -4.80 -13.73
CA ALA A 197 -4.92 -4.65 -14.44
C ALA A 197 -5.04 -3.65 -15.60
N PHE A 198 -6.13 -3.69 -16.37
CA PHE A 198 -6.39 -2.70 -17.41
C PHE A 198 -6.70 -1.32 -16.83
N SER A 199 -7.43 -1.24 -15.72
CA SER A 199 -7.67 0.02 -15.01
C SER A 199 -6.36 0.65 -14.52
N ALA A 200 -5.42 -0.17 -14.05
CA ALA A 200 -4.07 0.25 -13.68
C ALA A 200 -3.32 0.84 -14.89
N LEU A 201 -3.30 0.11 -16.02
CA LEU A 201 -2.67 0.56 -17.26
C LEU A 201 -3.26 1.89 -17.75
N GLU A 202 -4.58 1.98 -17.87
CA GLU A 202 -5.29 3.19 -18.30
C GLU A 202 -5.00 4.37 -17.38
N THR A 203 -5.02 4.15 -16.07
CA THR A 203 -4.70 5.18 -15.06
C THR A 203 -3.25 5.65 -15.20
N GLY A 204 -2.30 4.74 -15.35
CA GLY A 204 -0.89 5.06 -15.50
C GLY A 204 -0.58 5.85 -16.76
N LEU A 205 -1.17 5.44 -17.90
CA LEU A 205 -1.02 6.13 -19.19
C LEU A 205 -1.63 7.54 -19.14
N LYS A 206 -2.84 7.69 -18.61
CA LYS A 206 -3.48 9.01 -18.46
C LYS A 206 -2.68 9.93 -17.55
N ALA A 207 -2.23 9.42 -16.40
CA ALA A 207 -1.39 10.20 -15.49
C ALA A 207 -0.09 10.63 -16.17
N HIS A 208 0.47 9.81 -17.06
CA HIS A 208 1.66 10.17 -17.82
C HIS A 208 1.39 11.24 -18.87
N VAL A 209 0.30 11.11 -19.62
CA VAL A 209 -0.13 12.14 -20.58
C VAL A 209 -0.39 13.47 -19.86
N ALA A 210 -1.06 13.45 -18.70
CA ALA A 210 -1.28 14.64 -17.89
C ALA A 210 0.04 15.28 -17.43
N TYR A 211 1.01 14.48 -17.00
CA TYR A 211 2.35 14.94 -16.65
C TYR A 211 3.05 15.64 -17.82
N LEU A 212 2.96 15.08 -19.04
CA LEU A 212 3.59 15.64 -20.24
C LEU A 212 2.94 16.96 -20.70
N LEU A 213 1.62 17.11 -20.52
CA LEU A 213 0.85 18.25 -21.01
C LEU A 213 0.77 19.44 -20.04
N LYS A 214 1.30 19.33 -18.81
CA LYS A 214 1.41 20.40 -17.79
C LYS A 214 0.18 21.33 -17.73
N GLY A 215 -0.84 20.97 -16.94
CA GLY A 215 -2.00 21.84 -16.68
C GLY A 215 -3.28 21.49 -17.45
N SER A 216 -3.32 20.36 -18.17
CA SER A 216 -4.51 19.84 -18.85
C SER A 216 -5.30 18.81 -18.02
N GLU A 217 -5.01 18.69 -16.72
CA GLU A 217 -5.56 17.66 -15.82
C GLU A 217 -7.09 17.69 -15.79
N THR A 218 -7.67 18.88 -15.69
CA THR A 218 -9.12 19.08 -15.63
C THR A 218 -9.81 18.79 -16.96
N LEU A 219 -9.10 18.96 -18.08
CA LEU A 219 -9.61 18.66 -19.42
C LEU A 219 -9.54 17.15 -19.70
N LEU A 220 -8.42 16.52 -19.34
CA LEU A 220 -8.23 15.07 -19.47
C LEU A 220 -9.19 14.26 -18.59
N ALA A 221 -9.58 14.79 -17.42
CA ALA A 221 -10.55 14.15 -16.54
C ALA A 221 -11.96 14.07 -17.14
N LYS A 222 -12.29 14.93 -18.12
CA LYS A 222 -13.63 15.04 -18.72
C LYS A 222 -13.74 14.34 -20.08
N LEU A 223 -12.62 14.01 -20.70
CA LEU A 223 -12.61 13.38 -22.02
C LEU A 223 -12.64 11.85 -21.90
N PRO A 224 -13.37 11.15 -22.78
CA PRO A 224 -13.23 9.71 -22.88
C PRO A 224 -11.76 9.39 -23.22
N SER A 225 -11.20 8.41 -22.51
CA SER A 225 -9.83 7.99 -22.78
C SER A 225 -9.72 7.40 -24.17
N PRO A 226 -8.70 7.77 -24.96
CA PRO A 226 -8.32 6.95 -26.09
C PRO A 226 -8.01 5.51 -25.63
N PRO A 227 -8.17 4.50 -26.51
CA PRO A 227 -7.78 3.14 -26.23
C PRO A 227 -6.30 3.04 -25.83
N VAL A 228 -5.96 2.09 -24.95
CA VAL A 228 -4.58 1.90 -24.45
C VAL A 228 -3.56 1.69 -25.58
N ASN A 229 -3.96 1.00 -26.65
CA ASN A 229 -3.12 0.79 -27.83
C ASN A 229 -2.75 2.13 -28.48
N THR A 230 -3.75 2.98 -28.75
CA THR A 230 -3.57 4.32 -29.33
C THR A 230 -2.69 5.21 -28.45
N LEU A 231 -2.89 5.15 -27.13
CA LEU A 231 -2.05 5.92 -26.19
C LEU A 231 -0.57 5.52 -26.30
N LEU A 232 -0.27 4.22 -26.35
CA LEU A 232 1.09 3.70 -26.38
C LEU A 232 1.77 3.75 -27.75
N SER A 233 1.00 3.67 -28.85
CA SER A 233 1.54 3.64 -30.21
C SER A 233 1.68 5.01 -30.86
N GLU A 234 0.82 5.96 -30.50
CA GLU A 234 0.69 7.23 -31.20
C GLU A 234 0.88 8.41 -30.24
N VAL A 235 0.02 8.52 -29.23
CA VAL A 235 -0.08 9.73 -28.39
C VAL A 235 1.18 9.94 -27.54
N ILE A 236 1.58 8.94 -26.74
CA ILE A 236 2.75 9.07 -25.85
C ILE A 236 4.04 9.26 -26.65
N PRO A 237 4.34 8.49 -27.71
CA PRO A 237 5.51 8.73 -28.56
C PRO A 237 5.57 10.15 -29.13
N GLU A 238 4.43 10.69 -29.59
CA GLU A 238 4.36 12.07 -30.08
C GLU A 238 4.69 13.08 -28.97
N LEU A 239 4.09 12.91 -27.79
CA LEU A 239 4.35 13.78 -26.64
C LEU A 239 5.80 13.67 -26.13
N HIS A 240 6.39 12.47 -26.14
CA HIS A 240 7.81 12.26 -25.82
C HIS A 240 8.72 13.01 -26.78
N SER A 241 8.46 12.90 -28.08
CA SER A 241 9.20 13.63 -29.11
C SER A 241 9.16 15.15 -28.88
N ARG A 242 7.97 15.70 -28.59
CA ARG A 242 7.80 17.13 -28.28
C ARG A 242 8.49 17.55 -26.97
N ALA A 243 8.51 16.67 -25.97
CA ALA A 243 9.13 16.92 -24.68
C ALA A 243 10.65 16.63 -24.65
N GLY A 244 11.23 16.10 -25.73
CA GLY A 244 12.64 15.69 -25.79
C GLY A 244 12.96 14.46 -24.92
N ILE A 245 11.95 13.66 -24.54
CA ILE A 245 12.11 12.44 -23.77
C ILE A 245 12.49 11.31 -24.73
N LYS A 246 13.60 10.62 -24.45
CA LYS A 246 14.04 9.45 -25.21
C LYS A 246 13.97 8.22 -24.30
N THR A 247 13.24 7.20 -24.73
CA THR A 247 13.22 5.88 -24.10
C THR A 247 13.27 4.83 -25.20
N GLU A 248 14.03 3.77 -25.00
CA GLU A 248 14.11 2.64 -25.94
C GLU A 248 12.86 1.72 -25.86
N HIS A 249 12.04 1.90 -24.83
CA HIS A 249 10.88 1.06 -24.55
C HIS A 249 9.55 1.65 -25.04
N VAL A 250 9.52 2.91 -25.50
CA VAL A 250 8.32 3.56 -26.07
C VAL A 250 8.69 4.24 -27.40
N PRO A 251 8.00 3.94 -28.52
CA PRO A 251 6.86 3.03 -28.64
C PRO A 251 7.20 1.56 -28.39
N LEU A 252 6.19 0.77 -27.97
CA LEU A 252 6.36 -0.66 -27.74
C LEU A 252 6.83 -1.39 -29.01
N ALA A 253 7.77 -2.33 -28.84
CA ALA A 253 8.19 -3.23 -29.91
C ALA A 253 7.01 -4.07 -30.45
N LYS A 254 7.11 -4.58 -31.68
CA LYS A 254 6.03 -5.35 -32.34
C LYS A 254 5.51 -6.52 -31.47
N PRO A 255 6.36 -7.39 -30.88
CA PRO A 255 5.87 -8.48 -30.05
C PRO A 255 5.06 -8.00 -28.82
N ALA A 256 5.52 -6.94 -28.15
CA ALA A 256 4.82 -6.34 -27.01
C ALA A 256 3.47 -5.71 -27.41
N ARG A 257 3.38 -5.08 -28.58
CA ARG A 257 2.12 -4.53 -29.11
C ARG A 257 1.11 -5.61 -29.46
N GLU A 258 1.55 -6.69 -30.09
CA GLU A 258 0.70 -7.84 -30.41
C GLU A 258 0.19 -8.52 -29.12
N TYR A 259 1.07 -8.68 -28.13
CA TYR A 259 0.70 -9.20 -26.83
C TYR A 259 -0.36 -8.33 -26.12
N LEU A 260 -0.17 -7.01 -26.08
CA LEU A 260 -1.16 -6.09 -25.52
C LEU A 260 -2.50 -6.18 -26.26
N THR A 261 -2.47 -6.26 -27.60
CA THR A 261 -3.68 -6.34 -28.44
C THR A 261 -4.49 -7.61 -28.17
N LYS A 262 -3.82 -8.76 -27.98
CA LYS A 262 -4.46 -10.01 -27.52
C LYS A 262 -5.26 -9.76 -26.23
N TRP A 263 -4.64 -9.12 -25.25
CA TRP A 263 -5.27 -8.88 -23.94
C TRP A 263 -6.36 -7.83 -23.95
N VAL A 264 -6.24 -6.77 -24.76
CA VAL A 264 -7.33 -5.80 -24.97
C VAL A 264 -8.57 -6.51 -25.51
N THR A 265 -8.39 -7.41 -26.47
CA THR A 265 -9.47 -8.21 -27.04
C THR A 265 -10.13 -9.09 -25.96
N GLN A 266 -9.33 -9.79 -25.16
CA GLN A 266 -9.82 -10.62 -24.08
C GLN A 266 -10.54 -9.82 -22.98
N ARG A 267 -10.01 -8.66 -22.60
CA ARG A 267 -10.65 -7.75 -21.64
C ARG A 267 -12.01 -7.27 -22.14
N ASN A 268 -12.13 -6.91 -23.41
CA ASN A 268 -13.41 -6.51 -23.99
C ASN A 268 -14.42 -7.67 -24.01
N GLN A 269 -13.99 -8.88 -24.36
CA GLN A 269 -14.85 -10.07 -24.29
C GLN A 269 -15.34 -10.35 -22.86
N VAL A 270 -14.48 -10.19 -21.85
CA VAL A 270 -14.86 -10.38 -20.43
C VAL A 270 -15.80 -9.28 -19.97
N ALA A 271 -15.52 -8.01 -20.29
CA ALA A 271 -16.36 -6.87 -19.93
C ALA A 271 -17.76 -6.94 -20.54
N HIS A 272 -17.89 -7.45 -21.76
CA HIS A 272 -19.17 -7.66 -22.44
C HIS A 272 -19.83 -9.01 -22.14
N GLY A 273 -19.25 -9.82 -21.25
CA GLY A 273 -19.81 -11.12 -20.84
C GLY A 273 -19.69 -12.24 -21.87
N VAL A 274 -18.98 -12.03 -22.98
CA VAL A 274 -18.76 -13.01 -24.05
C VAL A 274 -17.83 -14.15 -23.61
N LYS A 275 -16.80 -13.83 -22.81
CA LYS A 275 -15.88 -14.83 -22.25
C LYS A 275 -15.97 -14.82 -20.73
N GLN A 276 -16.22 -15.98 -20.13
CA GLN A 276 -16.43 -16.11 -18.68
C GLN A 276 -15.19 -16.59 -17.92
N THR A 277 -14.18 -17.10 -18.61
CA THR A 277 -12.95 -17.63 -18.02
C THR A 277 -11.73 -16.84 -18.45
N VAL A 278 -10.78 -16.69 -17.53
CA VAL A 278 -9.47 -16.10 -17.75
C VAL A 278 -8.49 -17.03 -17.07
N ASP A 279 -7.48 -17.48 -17.82
CA ASP A 279 -6.41 -18.31 -17.27
C ASP A 279 -5.55 -17.47 -16.31
N GLY A 280 -5.38 -17.95 -15.09
CA GLY A 280 -4.68 -17.24 -14.02
C GLY A 280 -3.15 -17.18 -14.22
N GLU A 281 -2.55 -18.17 -14.87
CA GLU A 281 -1.11 -18.19 -15.15
C GLU A 281 -0.76 -17.18 -16.24
N ASP A 282 -1.51 -17.21 -17.34
CA ASP A 282 -1.41 -16.21 -18.41
C ASP A 282 -1.67 -14.79 -17.87
N LEU A 283 -2.63 -14.64 -16.96
CA LEU A 283 -2.96 -13.34 -16.35
C LEU A 283 -1.82 -12.79 -15.47
N ASN A 284 -1.06 -13.64 -14.79
CA ASN A 284 0.09 -13.19 -14.02
C ASN A 284 1.18 -12.59 -14.93
N GLU A 285 1.35 -13.13 -16.13
CA GLU A 285 2.28 -12.55 -17.11
C GLU A 285 1.79 -11.20 -17.63
N LEU A 286 0.49 -11.06 -17.90
CA LEU A 286 -0.10 -9.75 -18.21
C LEU A 286 0.15 -8.73 -17.08
N ILE A 287 -0.04 -9.14 -15.83
CA ILE A 287 0.15 -8.25 -14.67
C ILE A 287 1.60 -7.78 -14.57
N ARG A 288 2.58 -8.67 -14.83
CA ARG A 288 4.00 -8.29 -14.93
C ARG A 288 4.24 -7.34 -16.09
N PHE A 289 3.73 -7.66 -17.28
CA PHE A 289 3.85 -6.82 -18.47
C PHE A 289 3.30 -5.40 -18.24
N VAL A 290 2.13 -5.28 -17.61
CA VAL A 290 1.56 -3.97 -17.24
C VAL A 290 2.41 -3.27 -16.19
N SER A 291 2.89 -3.99 -15.17
CA SER A 291 3.80 -3.43 -14.17
C SER A 291 5.07 -2.86 -14.80
N ASP A 292 5.63 -3.54 -15.80
CA ASP A 292 6.82 -3.08 -16.53
C ASP A 292 6.53 -1.80 -17.31
N ILE A 293 5.38 -1.73 -18.01
CA ILE A 293 4.95 -0.49 -18.67
C ILE A 293 4.90 0.66 -17.64
N LEU A 294 4.30 0.44 -16.47
CA LEU A 294 4.22 1.48 -15.43
C LEU A 294 5.61 1.95 -14.97
N TYR A 295 6.57 1.04 -14.80
CA TYR A 295 7.96 1.40 -14.47
C TYR A 295 8.67 2.13 -15.61
N VAL A 296 8.44 1.75 -16.87
CA VAL A 296 8.94 2.51 -18.03
C VAL A 296 8.40 3.94 -18.00
N LEU A 297 7.12 4.15 -17.67
CA LEU A 297 6.54 5.48 -17.55
C LEU A 297 7.14 6.28 -16.38
N ASP A 298 7.50 5.63 -15.28
CA ASP A 298 8.21 6.27 -14.17
C ASP A 298 9.62 6.72 -14.57
N ALA A 299 10.35 5.88 -15.31
CA ALA A 299 11.65 6.23 -15.86
C ALA A 299 11.55 7.46 -16.78
N CYS A 300 10.52 7.52 -17.63
CA CYS A 300 10.24 8.68 -18.49
C CYS A 300 9.92 9.97 -17.69
N ARG A 301 9.63 9.88 -16.39
CA ARG A 301 9.42 11.03 -15.48
C ARG A 301 10.68 11.35 -14.65
N GLY A 302 11.84 10.81 -15.04
CA GLY A 302 13.12 11.03 -14.37
C GLY A 302 13.40 10.07 -13.20
N LYS A 303 12.65 8.96 -13.07
CA LYS A 303 12.90 7.92 -12.07
C LYS A 303 13.69 6.77 -12.68
N GLU A 304 14.94 7.03 -13.08
CA GLU A 304 15.79 6.08 -13.82
C GLU A 304 15.89 4.70 -13.16
N TRP A 305 15.87 4.65 -11.83
CA TRP A 305 15.87 3.41 -11.05
C TRP A 305 14.73 2.45 -11.40
N ALA A 306 13.64 2.94 -11.98
CA ALA A 306 12.47 2.12 -12.34
C ALA A 306 12.81 1.06 -13.39
N LEU A 307 13.78 1.32 -14.26
CA LEU A 307 14.19 0.37 -15.30
C LEU A 307 14.83 -0.90 -14.73
N ALA A 308 15.35 -0.86 -13.50
CA ALA A 308 15.88 -2.05 -12.83
C ALA A 308 14.80 -3.07 -12.43
N HIS A 309 13.52 -2.71 -12.55
CA HIS A 309 12.37 -3.53 -12.14
C HIS A 309 11.62 -4.17 -13.30
N LEU A 310 12.11 -4.02 -14.54
CA LEU A 310 11.53 -4.69 -15.71
C LEU A 310 11.76 -6.20 -15.62
N ARG A 311 10.70 -6.99 -15.76
CA ARG A 311 10.72 -8.44 -15.48
C ARG A 311 10.15 -9.31 -16.59
N SER A 312 9.31 -8.76 -17.46
CA SER A 312 8.71 -9.50 -18.57
C SER A 312 9.69 -9.60 -19.74
N GLY A 313 9.66 -10.74 -20.42
CA GLY A 313 10.46 -10.98 -21.62
C GLY A 313 10.08 -10.07 -22.81
N HIS A 314 9.11 -9.18 -22.64
CA HIS A 314 8.67 -8.22 -23.66
C HIS A 314 9.50 -6.92 -23.68
N PHE A 315 10.27 -6.65 -22.62
CA PHE A 315 11.13 -5.46 -22.50
C PHE A 315 12.63 -5.80 -22.35
N SER A 316 12.97 -7.06 -22.11
CA SER A 316 14.34 -7.55 -22.12
C SER A 316 14.85 -7.68 -23.56
N ALA A 317 15.97 -7.03 -23.86
CA ALA A 317 16.75 -7.23 -25.08
C ALA A 317 17.50 -8.57 -25.05
#